data_AF-A0A2I1BVD1-F1
#
_entry.id   AF-A0A2I1BVD1-F1
#
_cell.length_a   1.000
_cell.length_b   1.000
_cell.length_c   1.000
_cell.angle_alpha   90.00
_cell.angle_beta   90.00
_cell.angle_gamma   90.00
#
_symmetry.space_group_name_H-M   'P 1'
#
loop_
_entity.id
_entity.type
_entity.pdbx_description
1 polymer ?
#
loop_
_entity_poly.entity_id
_entity_poly.type
_entity_poly.pdbx_seq_one_letter_code
_entity_poly.pdbx_strand_id
1 'polypeptide(L)'
;MTVHLAKSPTLAIMQGRVYVRNKVLEAHPRKPELNIYLAHCEGRPFVVKPVPKSIFEHCMLLKREFPDAWQLRTHVDANEDELTLVYDYFEHDLLSLVQNNSNLSLKARKFVLQQVGQA
;
A
#
# COMPACT_ATOMS: atom_id res chain seq x y z
N MET A 1 -33.28 13.92 -12.37
CA MET A 1 -32.55 12.63 -12.27
C MET A 1 -31.07 12.95 -12.25
N THR A 2 -30.50 13.06 -11.05
CA THR A 2 -29.08 13.41 -10.87
C THR A 2 -28.29 12.13 -11.10
N VAL A 3 -27.65 12.02 -12.26
CA VAL A 3 -26.75 10.91 -12.55
C VAL A 3 -25.56 11.07 -11.61
N HIS A 4 -25.45 10.20 -10.62
CA HIS A 4 -24.19 9.99 -9.90
C HIS A 4 -23.19 9.47 -10.94
N LEU A 5 -22.36 10.38 -11.47
CA LEU A 5 -21.17 9.99 -12.20
C LEU A 5 -20.33 9.13 -11.24
N ALA A 6 -20.36 7.82 -11.47
CA ALA A 6 -19.38 6.92 -10.88
C ALA A 6 -18.00 7.51 -11.22
N LYS A 7 -17.21 7.85 -10.19
CA LYS A 7 -15.81 8.26 -10.34
C LYS A 7 -15.15 7.25 -11.28
N SER A 8 -14.70 7.73 -12.44
CA SER A 8 -13.93 7.01 -13.45
C SER A 8 -12.79 6.21 -12.79
N PRO A 9 -12.27 5.13 -13.41
CA PRO A 9 -11.08 4.43 -12.93
C PRO A 9 -9.95 5.45 -12.88
N THR A 10 -9.75 6.04 -11.71
CA THR A 10 -9.00 7.29 -11.63
C THR A 10 -7.54 6.90 -11.68
N LEU A 11 -6.94 7.23 -12.82
CA LEU A 11 -5.51 7.17 -13.10
C LEU A 11 -4.82 8.08 -12.09
N ALA A 12 -4.06 7.52 -11.15
CA ALA A 12 -3.14 8.34 -10.36
C ALA A 12 -1.84 8.43 -11.18
N ILE A 13 -1.54 9.61 -11.72
CA ILE A 13 -0.26 9.88 -12.38
C ILE A 13 0.70 10.38 -11.31
N MET A 14 1.81 9.68 -11.10
CA MET A 14 2.75 9.96 -10.01
C MET A 14 4.17 9.69 -10.52
N GLN A 15 5.06 10.68 -10.44
CA GLN A 15 6.44 10.60 -10.93
C GLN A 15 6.59 9.99 -12.35
N GLY A 16 5.67 10.30 -13.26
CA GLY A 16 5.66 9.78 -14.63
C GLY A 16 5.12 8.35 -14.79
N ARG A 17 4.73 7.69 -13.71
CA ARG A 17 4.02 6.40 -13.71
C ARG A 17 2.52 6.62 -13.64
N VAL A 18 1.76 5.66 -14.16
CA VAL A 18 0.30 5.70 -14.18
C VAL A 18 -0.24 4.48 -13.45
N TYR A 19 -0.91 4.72 -12.33
CA TYR A 19 -1.53 3.67 -11.52
C TYR A 19 -3.03 3.62 -11.81
N VAL A 20 -3.47 2.54 -12.46
CA VAL A 20 -4.88 2.29 -12.80
C VAL A 20 -5.54 1.57 -11.63
N ARG A 21 -6.39 2.26 -10.88
CA ARG A 21 -7.18 1.65 -9.78
C ARG A 21 -8.12 0.58 -10.32
N ASN A 22 -8.15 -0.57 -9.64
CA ASN A 22 -8.95 -1.73 -10.01
C ASN A 22 -10.04 -2.01 -8.97
N LYS A 23 -9.68 -2.49 -7.78
CA LYS A 23 -10.64 -2.86 -6.72
C LYS A 23 -10.30 -2.21 -5.39
N VAL A 24 -11.32 -2.02 -4.55
CA VAL A 24 -11.12 -1.64 -3.14
C VAL A 24 -10.55 -2.86 -2.40
N LEU A 25 -9.40 -2.68 -1.73
CA LEU A 25 -8.82 -3.67 -0.82
C LEU A 25 -9.39 -3.50 0.58
N GLU A 26 -9.54 -2.26 1.03
CA GLU A 26 -10.07 -1.94 2.34
C GLU A 26 -10.93 -0.68 2.25
N ALA A 27 -12.18 -0.78 2.70
CA ALA A 27 -13.09 0.36 2.74
C ALA A 27 -12.92 1.12 4.07
N HIS A 28 -12.72 2.43 4.00
CA HIS A 28 -12.70 3.24 5.20
C HIS A 28 -14.13 3.37 5.75
N PRO A 29 -14.37 3.13 7.05
CA PRO A 29 -15.71 2.94 7.60
C PRO A 29 -16.63 4.16 7.47
N ARG A 30 -16.06 5.36 7.33
CA ARG A 30 -16.80 6.63 7.31
C ARG A 30 -16.47 7.59 6.17
N LYS A 31 -15.41 7.30 5.41
CA LYS A 31 -14.78 8.27 4.49
C LYS A 31 -14.34 7.54 3.22
N PRO A 32 -15.25 7.29 2.27
CA PRO A 32 -14.94 6.51 1.06
C PRO A 32 -13.76 7.06 0.25
N GLU A 33 -13.47 8.37 0.37
CA GLU A 33 -12.29 9.02 -0.21
C GLU A 33 -10.96 8.49 0.34
N LEU A 34 -10.96 7.88 1.53
CA LEU A 34 -9.80 7.24 2.17
C LEU A 34 -9.78 5.71 2.01
N ASN A 35 -10.60 5.15 1.13
CA ASN A 35 -10.52 3.73 0.80
C ASN A 35 -9.13 3.39 0.25
N ILE A 36 -8.67 2.17 0.54
CA ILE A 36 -7.43 1.62 0.01
C ILE A 36 -7.74 0.81 -1.24
N TYR A 37 -6.98 1.02 -2.30
CA TYR A 37 -7.23 0.41 -3.60
C TYR A 37 -6.05 -0.47 -4.04
N LEU A 38 -6.38 -1.57 -4.71
CA LEU A 38 -5.46 -2.25 -5.61
C LEU A 38 -5.40 -1.43 -6.91
N ALA A 39 -4.20 -1.14 -7.38
CA ALA A 39 -3.96 -0.54 -8.68
C ALA A 39 -2.93 -1.35 -9.47
N HIS A 40 -2.83 -1.08 -10.77
CA HIS A 40 -1.80 -1.66 -11.62
C HIS A 40 -1.04 -0.55 -12.34
N CYS A 41 0.28 -0.68 -12.41
CA CYS A 41 1.15 0.13 -13.25
C CYS A 41 1.99 -0.85 -14.08
N GLU A 42 1.91 -0.76 -15.41
CA GLU A 42 2.65 -1.64 -16.34
C GLU A 42 2.45 -3.15 -16.03
N GLY A 43 1.22 -3.53 -15.68
CA GLY A 43 0.86 -4.91 -15.33
C GLY A 43 1.31 -5.38 -13.94
N ARG A 44 2.05 -4.57 -13.18
CA ARG A 44 2.44 -4.89 -11.80
C ARG A 44 1.43 -4.34 -10.79
N PRO A 45 1.06 -5.11 -9.75
CA PRO A 45 0.09 -4.67 -8.75
C PRO A 45 0.73 -3.76 -7.69
N PHE A 46 -0.03 -2.75 -7.27
CA PHE A 46 0.35 -1.79 -6.23
C PHE A 46 -0.83 -1.49 -5.30
N VAL A 47 -0.54 -1.01 -4.09
CA VAL A 47 -1.52 -0.46 -3.17
C VAL A 47 -1.51 1.06 -3.31
N VAL A 48 -2.66 1.65 -3.61
CA VAL A 48 -2.88 3.10 -3.61
C VAL A 48 -3.65 3.46 -2.35
N LYS A 49 -3.04 4.29 -1.50
CA LYS A 49 -3.55 4.66 -0.19
C LYS A 49 -3.66 6.18 -0.05
N PRO A 50 -4.85 6.76 -0.29
CA PRO A 50 -5.14 8.13 0.10
C PRO A 50 -5.09 8.24 1.63
N VAL A 51 -4.47 9.29 2.15
CA VAL A 51 -4.30 9.49 3.59
C VAL A 51 -4.58 10.94 4.00
N PRO A 52 -4.91 11.20 5.28
CA PRO A 52 -4.92 12.56 5.79
C PRO A 52 -3.54 13.22 5.70
N LYS A 53 -3.51 14.54 5.56
CA LYS A 53 -2.28 15.34 5.40
C LYS A 53 -1.21 15.04 6.48
N SER A 54 -1.61 14.96 7.74
CA SER A 54 -0.67 14.67 8.85
C SER A 54 0.02 13.31 8.71
N ILE A 55 -0.69 12.30 8.20
CA ILE A 55 -0.12 10.98 7.94
C ILE A 55 0.79 11.03 6.72
N PHE A 56 0.39 11.74 5.65
CA PHE A 56 1.21 11.93 4.47
C PHE A 56 2.57 12.55 4.84
N GLU A 57 2.56 13.69 5.52
CA GLU A 57 3.77 14.40 5.97
C GLU A 57 4.65 13.50 6.83
N HIS A 58 4.07 12.76 7.77
CA HIS A 58 4.80 11.82 8.61
C HIS A 58 5.48 10.70 7.80
N CYS A 59 4.78 10.11 6.83
CA CYS A 59 5.34 9.08 5.95
C CYS A 59 6.47 9.62 5.05
N MET A 60 6.35 10.86 4.58
CA MET A 60 7.43 11.52 3.82
C MET A 60 8.67 11.75 4.68
N LEU A 61 8.49 12.23 5.91
CA LEU A 61 9.58 12.41 6.87
C LEU A 61 10.28 11.09 7.19
N LEU A 62 9.52 10.04 7.48
CA LEU A 62 10.05 8.71 7.80
C LEU A 62 10.90 8.14 6.64
N LYS A 63 10.41 8.24 5.40
CA LYS A 63 11.19 7.79 4.23
C LYS A 63 12.48 8.58 4.04
N ARG A 64 12.47 9.88 4.34
CA ARG A 64 13.66 10.74 4.25
C ARG A 64 14.68 10.42 5.34
N GLU A 65 14.23 10.10 6.54
CA GLU A 65 15.10 9.75 7.68
C GLU A 65 15.74 8.37 7.51
N PHE A 66 15.03 7.45 6.86
CA PHE A 66 15.46 6.06 6.68
C PHE A 66 15.46 5.63 5.19
N PRO A 67 16.30 6.24 4.33
CA PRO A 67 16.26 5.97 2.89
C PRO A 67 16.63 4.53 2.51
N ASP A 68 17.50 3.88 3.30
CA ASP A 68 18.04 2.55 3.03
C ASP A 68 17.47 1.45 3.95
N ALA A 69 16.44 1.76 4.74
CA ALA A 69 15.81 0.79 5.62
C ALA A 69 14.88 -0.14 4.84
N TRP A 70 15.46 -1.13 4.16
CA TRP A 70 14.75 -2.12 3.36
C TRP A 70 13.75 -2.95 4.17
N GLN A 71 13.94 -3.04 5.48
CA GLN A 71 13.01 -3.72 6.39
C GLN A 71 11.81 -2.84 6.77
N LEU A 72 11.92 -1.51 6.68
CA LEU A 72 10.80 -0.60 6.87
C LEU A 72 10.02 -0.48 5.57
N ARG A 73 8.74 -0.87 5.62
CA ARG A 73 7.85 -0.71 4.46
C ARG A 73 7.55 0.78 4.25
N THR A 74 8.30 1.39 3.34
CA THR A 74 8.06 2.77 2.88
C THR A 74 7.28 2.77 1.56
N HIS A 75 6.70 3.92 1.22
CA HIS A 75 6.00 4.09 -0.05
C HIS A 75 7.01 4.12 -1.20
N VAL A 76 6.70 3.48 -2.33
CA VAL A 76 7.55 3.48 -3.53
C VAL A 76 7.33 4.74 -4.37
N ASP A 77 6.18 5.39 -4.22
CA ASP A 77 5.78 6.60 -4.93
C ASP A 77 4.77 7.41 -4.09
N ALA A 78 4.63 8.70 -4.37
CA ALA A 78 3.76 9.61 -3.63
C ALA A 78 3.23 10.75 -4.51
N ASN A 79 1.98 11.16 -4.25
CA ASN A 79 1.31 12.28 -4.92
C ASN A 79 0.91 13.27 -3.83
N GLU A 80 1.59 14.42 -3.81
CA GLU A 80 1.39 15.45 -2.81
C GLU A 80 0.06 16.20 -3.01
N ASP A 81 -0.38 16.38 -4.26
CA ASP A 81 -1.62 17.09 -4.59
C ASP A 81 -2.85 16.29 -4.12
N GLU A 82 -2.82 14.97 -4.29
CA GLU A 82 -3.90 14.06 -3.88
C GLU A 82 -3.67 13.41 -2.50
N LEU A 83 -2.59 13.76 -1.80
CA LEU A 83 -2.19 13.18 -0.51
C LEU A 83 -2.23 11.64 -0.51
N THR A 84 -1.65 11.05 -1.55
CA THR A 84 -1.74 9.61 -1.82
C THR A 84 -0.37 8.96 -1.81
N LEU A 85 -0.27 7.83 -1.11
CA LEU A 85 0.94 7.01 -1.00
C LEU A 85 0.76 5.71 -1.78
N VAL A 86 1.82 5.28 -2.48
CA VAL A 86 1.83 4.02 -3.23
C VAL A 86 2.81 3.05 -2.60
N TYR A 87 2.39 1.80 -2.44
CA TYR A 87 3.23 0.72 -1.92
C TYR A 87 3.22 -0.46 -2.86
N ASP A 88 4.28 -1.27 -2.81
CA ASP A 88 4.24 -2.61 -3.41
C ASP A 88 3.08 -3.42 -2.82
N TYR A 89 2.41 -4.17 -3.68
CA TYR A 89 1.34 -5.08 -3.28
C TYR A 89 1.93 -6.41 -2.79
N PHE A 90 1.49 -6.83 -1.61
CA PHE A 90 1.71 -8.18 -1.11
C PHE A 90 0.34 -8.86 -0.99
N GLU A 91 0.24 -10.05 -1.56
CA GLU A 91 -1.02 -10.81 -1.59
C GLU A 91 -1.46 -11.28 -0.19
N HIS A 92 -0.49 -11.52 0.68
CA HIS A 92 -0.70 -12.02 2.03
C HIS A 92 0.10 -11.20 3.04
N ASP A 93 -0.49 -10.98 4.21
CA ASP A 93 0.25 -10.55 5.39
C ASP A 93 0.80 -11.76 6.16
N LEU A 94 1.70 -11.51 7.12
CA LEU A 94 2.31 -12.58 7.90
C LEU A 94 1.29 -13.39 8.73
N LEU A 95 0.23 -12.74 9.22
CA LEU A 95 -0.80 -13.42 10.02
C LEU A 95 -1.56 -14.44 9.16
N SER A 96 -2.02 -14.01 7.98
CA SER A 96 -2.69 -14.86 7.00
C SER A 96 -1.76 -15.98 6.51
N LEU A 97 -0.46 -15.71 6.33
CA LEU A 97 0.52 -16.73 5.98
C LEU A 97 0.59 -17.82 7.05
N VAL A 98 0.65 -17.43 8.33
CA VAL A 98 0.71 -18.37 9.46
C VAL A 98 -0.60 -19.16 9.62
N GLN A 99 -1.74 -18.48 9.51
CA GLN A 99 -3.06 -19.11 9.65
C GLN A 99 -3.34 -20.12 8.53
N ASN A 100 -2.98 -19.78 7.29
CA ASN A 100 -3.22 -20.64 6.13
C ASN A 100 -2.17 -21.74 5.95
N ASN A 101 -1.05 -21.67 6.69
CA ASN A 101 0.03 -22.65 6.61
C ASN A 101 0.41 -23.14 8.01
N SER A 102 -0.50 -23.88 8.66
CA SER A 102 -0.27 -24.47 9.99
C SER A 102 0.99 -25.33 10.08
N ASN A 103 1.48 -25.84 8.94
CA ASN A 103 2.64 -26.71 8.83
C ASN A 103 3.92 -25.99 8.37
N LEU A 104 4.03 -24.66 8.59
CA LEU A 104 5.26 -23.92 8.33
C LEU A 104 6.45 -24.61 9.00
N SER A 105 7.45 -24.97 8.20
CA SER A 105 8.66 -25.61 8.69
C SER A 105 9.33 -24.75 9.77
N LEU A 106 10.01 -25.40 10.72
CA LEU A 106 10.76 -24.67 11.74
C LEU A 106 11.81 -23.73 11.11
N LYS A 107 12.39 -24.13 9.96
CA LYS A 107 13.31 -23.30 9.18
C LYS A 107 12.64 -22.02 8.68
N ALA A 108 11.46 -22.13 8.07
CA ALA A 108 10.72 -20.95 7.58
C ALA A 108 10.33 -20.01 8.73
N ARG A 109 9.87 -20.55 9.87
CA ARG A 109 9.54 -19.76 11.06
C ARG A 109 10.76 -19.01 11.62
N LYS A 110 11.91 -19.68 11.74
CA LYS A 110 13.17 -19.03 12.17
C LYS A 110 13.60 -17.93 11.21
N PHE A 111 13.45 -18.17 9.90
CA PHE A 111 13.78 -17.16 8.89
C PHE A 111 12.90 -15.91 9.01
N VAL A 112 11.58 -16.06 9.13
CA VAL A 112 10.67 -14.93 9.36
C VAL A 112 11.06 -14.15 10.61
N LEU A 113 11.29 -14.85 11.75
CA LEU A 113 11.69 -14.20 13.00
C LEU A 113 13.01 -13.44 12.85
N GLN A 114 13.98 -14.00 12.12
CA GLN A 114 15.25 -13.34 11.84
C GLN A 114 15.05 -12.07 11.01
N GLN A 115 14.25 -12.12 9.93
CA GLN A 115 14.01 -10.95 9.08
C GLN A 115 13.28 -9.84 9.85
N VAL A 116 12.31 -10.19 10.70
CA VAL A 116 11.60 -9.22 11.54
C VAL A 116 12.50 -8.65 12.63
N GLY A 117 13.37 -9.46 13.26
CA GLY A 117 14.28 -8.98 14.30
C GLY A 117 15.49 -8.18 13.79
N GLN A 118 15.77 -8.25 12.49
CA GLN A 118 16.78 -7.44 11.81
C GLN A 118 16.21 -6.13 11.25
N ALA A 119 14.90 -5.94 11.33
CA ALA A 119 14.20 -4.71 10.94
C ALA A 119 14.34 -3.62 11.98
#